data_AF-A0A7I8V9U1-F1
#
_entry.id   AF-A0A7I8V9U1-F1
#
_cell.length_a   1.000
_cell.length_b   1.000
_cell.length_c   1.000
_cell.angle_alpha   90.00
_cell.angle_beta   90.00
_cell.angle_gamma   90.00
#
_symmetry.space_group_name_H-M   'P 1'
#
loop_
_entity.id
_entity.type
_entity.pdbx_description
1 polymer ?
#
loop_
_entity_poly.entity_id
_entity_poly.type
_entity_poly.pdbx_seq_one_letter_code
_entity_poly.pdbx_strand_id
1 'polypeptide(L)'
;MGKKHFCHVRFFSEESVDHAMCITGYRIKLDNKDDKEYTGRLHIDYAQAKDDMYEWECKQRAMAREQRHRNKLEEEKLRGSSPPPINRYSDHEAVLLLEKLKCDETFMEGVQVVVAWLERSECTRKTANQFYGFVQTIHAHVRRLINEKTTYDEELENVKFRFRQRLENILKQFEQIDRVFMAATQQKAWDHFSKAQRKNIDVWRKQAQDTKEQQEKEFLSNREELEMEMSDSEDEPCIKKKKTDETQALDCKQELESEIRNLKEENNCLKCRVEACKNEVYLLRQEAKKQNSGKKIEQLEHPLQGMQKEFLDAKDDGRKCYLDEKNVVSSSQNEIGLNETEAKLLCYISTFLHVHPFGASLDYIWSYLQKFDLAFRTSELEKLLERFPNIFNSQMHGIGANIEKRWRYVALDRNLNT
;
A
#
# COMPACT_ATOMS: atom_id res chain seq x y z
N MET A 1 -55.10 61.05 -1.56
CA MET A 1 -54.19 59.91 -1.81
C MET A 1 -54.32 59.52 -3.27
N GLY A 2 -53.26 59.67 -4.08
CA GLY A 2 -53.31 59.38 -5.51
C GLY A 2 -53.51 57.88 -5.78
N LYS A 3 -54.43 57.53 -6.70
CA LYS A 3 -54.65 56.15 -7.15
C LYS A 3 -53.36 55.64 -7.82
N LYS A 4 -52.71 54.64 -7.24
CA LYS A 4 -51.59 53.94 -7.89
C LYS A 4 -52.16 52.88 -8.82
N HIS A 5 -51.77 52.90 -10.09
CA HIS A 5 -52.13 51.87 -11.06
C HIS A 5 -51.10 50.74 -10.99
N PHE A 6 -51.56 49.51 -10.73
CA PHE A 6 -50.73 48.30 -10.73
C PHE A 6 -51.44 47.17 -11.49
N CYS A 7 -50.66 46.27 -12.07
CA CYS A 7 -51.14 45.04 -12.70
C CYS A 7 -50.29 43.86 -12.25
N HIS A 8 -50.89 42.68 -12.18
CA HIS A 8 -50.17 41.43 -11.92
C HIS A 8 -49.96 40.70 -13.25
N VAL A 9 -48.73 40.25 -13.48
CA VAL A 9 -48.35 39.48 -14.66
C VAL A 9 -47.63 38.22 -14.19
N ARG A 10 -47.93 37.08 -14.81
CA ARG A 10 -47.20 35.82 -14.57
C ARG A 10 -46.22 35.62 -15.73
N PHE A 11 -44.96 35.43 -15.41
CA PHE A 11 -43.94 35.14 -16.41
C PHE A 11 -44.12 33.71 -16.93
N PHE A 12 -43.89 33.52 -18.23
CA PHE A 12 -43.97 32.20 -18.87
C PHE A 12 -42.71 31.35 -18.62
N SER A 13 -41.55 31.98 -18.47
CA SER A 13 -40.28 31.32 -18.13
C SER A 13 -39.68 31.90 -16.85
N GLU A 14 -39.02 31.04 -16.07
CA GLU A 14 -38.35 31.40 -14.82
C GLU A 14 -37.24 32.43 -15.06
N GLU A 15 -36.44 32.27 -16.12
CA GLU A 15 -35.35 33.19 -16.49
C GLU A 15 -35.84 34.61 -16.81
N SER A 16 -37.10 34.78 -17.26
CA SER A 16 -37.65 36.10 -17.57
C SER A 16 -37.86 36.96 -16.33
N VAL A 17 -37.97 36.35 -15.15
CA VAL A 17 -38.13 37.05 -13.87
C VAL A 17 -36.92 37.93 -13.60
N ASP A 18 -35.72 37.38 -13.73
CA ASP A 18 -34.47 38.10 -13.47
C ASP A 18 -34.29 39.28 -14.43
N HIS A 19 -34.62 39.07 -15.71
CA HIS A 19 -34.57 40.12 -16.73
C HIS A 19 -35.57 41.24 -16.47
N ALA A 20 -36.77 40.91 -15.97
CA ALA A 20 -37.79 41.89 -15.66
C ALA A 20 -37.38 42.77 -14.47
N MET A 21 -36.65 42.25 -13.49
CA MET A 21 -36.14 43.07 -12.39
C MET A 21 -35.18 44.16 -12.86
N CYS A 22 -34.41 43.92 -13.92
CA CYS A 22 -33.46 44.89 -14.45
C CYS A 22 -34.12 46.17 -15.00
N ILE A 23 -35.39 46.12 -15.40
CA ILE A 23 -36.11 47.27 -15.99
C ILE A 23 -36.93 48.07 -14.96
N THR A 24 -36.90 47.68 -13.68
CA THR A 24 -37.52 48.47 -12.60
C THR A 24 -36.85 49.85 -12.48
N GLY A 25 -37.63 50.91 -12.31
CA GLY A 25 -37.16 52.29 -12.23
C GLY A 25 -36.98 53.01 -13.57
N TYR A 26 -37.06 52.30 -14.70
CA TYR A 26 -37.00 52.87 -16.05
C TYR A 26 -38.23 53.75 -16.32
N ARG A 27 -38.03 54.81 -17.12
CA ARG A 27 -39.11 55.69 -17.57
C ARG A 27 -39.66 55.18 -18.89
N ILE A 28 -40.93 54.83 -18.90
CA ILE A 28 -41.67 54.45 -20.11
C ILE A 28 -42.29 55.71 -20.71
N LYS A 29 -42.24 55.79 -22.04
CA LYS A 29 -42.96 56.77 -22.85
C LYS A 29 -43.93 56.02 -23.76
N LEU A 30 -45.20 56.39 -23.71
CA LEU A 30 -46.24 55.88 -24.60
C LEU A 30 -46.34 56.82 -25.81
N ASP A 31 -46.42 56.25 -27.01
CA ASP A 31 -46.49 56.96 -28.29
C ASP A 31 -45.39 58.02 -28.52
N ASN A 32 -44.24 57.85 -27.85
CA ASN A 32 -43.10 58.76 -27.90
C ASN A 32 -43.44 60.21 -27.47
N LYS A 33 -44.52 60.41 -26.71
CA LYS A 33 -44.93 61.71 -26.16
C LYS A 33 -44.30 61.92 -24.79
N ASP A 34 -43.87 63.16 -24.55
CA ASP A 34 -43.22 63.58 -23.28
C ASP A 34 -44.18 64.20 -22.27
N ASP A 35 -45.45 64.31 -22.63
CA ASP A 35 -46.50 64.84 -21.77
C ASP A 35 -46.70 63.96 -20.54
N LYS A 36 -47.01 64.58 -19.40
CA LYS A 36 -47.16 63.90 -18.10
C LYS A 36 -48.18 62.75 -18.11
N GLU A 37 -49.14 62.79 -19.03
CA GLU A 37 -50.17 61.75 -19.18
C GLU A 37 -49.66 60.51 -19.93
N TYR A 38 -48.56 60.63 -20.68
CA TYR A 38 -47.99 59.58 -21.54
C TYR A 38 -46.62 59.07 -21.07
N THR A 39 -46.10 59.57 -19.94
CA THR A 39 -44.83 59.12 -19.36
C THR A 39 -44.97 58.70 -17.89
N GLY A 40 -44.35 57.59 -17.52
CA GLY A 40 -44.36 57.07 -16.15
C GLY A 40 -43.10 56.27 -15.84
N ARG A 41 -42.79 56.08 -14.55
CA ARG A 41 -41.76 55.13 -14.13
C ARG A 41 -42.38 53.77 -13.88
N LEU A 42 -41.79 52.74 -14.47
CA LEU A 42 -42.18 51.36 -14.18
C LEU A 42 -41.54 50.93 -12.87
N HIS A 43 -42.30 50.25 -12.03
CA HIS A 43 -41.76 49.52 -10.89
C HIS A 43 -42.29 48.10 -10.97
N ILE A 44 -41.37 47.15 -10.97
CA ILE A 44 -41.67 45.73 -10.96
C ILE A 44 -41.29 45.22 -9.57
N ASP A 45 -42.21 44.47 -8.97
CA ASP A 45 -42.07 43.84 -7.68
C ASP A 45 -42.48 42.37 -7.80
N TYR A 46 -41.95 41.52 -6.92
CA TYR A 46 -42.24 40.09 -6.95
C TYR A 46 -43.44 39.76 -6.08
N ALA A 47 -44.40 39.02 -6.63
CA ALA A 47 -45.46 38.40 -5.87
C ALA A 47 -45.28 36.89 -5.95
N GLN A 48 -45.08 36.25 -4.80
CA GLN A 48 -44.97 34.80 -4.74
C GLN A 48 -46.35 34.18 -5.03
N ALA A 49 -46.46 33.44 -6.12
CA ALA A 49 -47.60 32.59 -6.38
C ALA A 49 -47.43 31.26 -5.65
N LYS A 50 -48.44 30.85 -4.88
CA LYS A 50 -48.42 29.58 -4.14
C LYS A 50 -48.33 28.37 -5.08
N ASP A 51 -48.97 28.46 -6.24
CA ASP A 51 -49.00 27.39 -7.23
C ASP A 51 -47.61 27.16 -7.85
N ASP A 52 -46.88 28.23 -8.20
CA ASP A 52 -45.52 28.16 -8.74
C ASP A 52 -44.54 27.53 -7.72
N MET A 53 -44.68 27.89 -6.43
CA MET A 53 -43.88 27.29 -5.36
C MET A 53 -44.16 25.79 -5.22
N TYR A 54 -45.44 25.39 -5.26
CA TYR A 54 -45.82 23.98 -5.18
C TYR A 54 -45.32 23.16 -6.37
N GLU A 55 -45.41 23.70 -7.59
CA GLU A 55 -44.88 23.08 -8.80
C GLU A 55 -43.36 22.87 -8.71
N TRP A 56 -42.63 23.88 -8.22
CA TRP A 56 -41.18 23.80 -7.99
C TRP A 56 -40.83 22.73 -6.96
N GLU A 57 -41.50 22.69 -5.81
CA GLU A 57 -41.27 21.66 -4.79
C GLU A 57 -41.57 20.24 -5.32
N CYS A 58 -42.60 20.09 -6.15
CA CYS A 58 -42.91 18.82 -6.81
C CYS A 58 -41.78 18.38 -7.74
N LYS A 59 -41.23 19.29 -8.56
CA LYS A 59 -40.07 19.03 -9.42
C LYS A 59 -38.83 18.65 -8.61
N GLN A 60 -38.54 19.35 -7.52
CA GLN A 60 -37.42 19.03 -6.62
C GLN A 60 -37.57 17.64 -5.98
N ARG A 61 -38.77 17.31 -5.50
CA ARG A 61 -39.08 15.97 -4.97
C ARG A 61 -38.94 14.88 -6.05
N ALA A 62 -39.28 15.16 -7.30
CA ALA A 62 -39.10 14.23 -8.41
C ALA A 62 -37.60 13.98 -8.70
N MET A 63 -36.80 15.04 -8.84
CA MET A 63 -35.34 14.92 -9.03
C MET A 63 -34.66 14.17 -7.88
N ALA A 64 -35.04 14.43 -6.62
CA ALA A 64 -34.48 13.73 -5.47
C ALA A 64 -34.86 12.22 -5.42
N ARG A 65 -36.01 11.83 -5.98
CA ARG A 65 -36.36 10.41 -6.14
C ARG A 65 -35.53 9.76 -7.23
N GLU A 66 -35.38 10.44 -8.36
CA GLU A 66 -34.59 9.93 -9.48
C GLU A 66 -33.11 9.76 -9.10
N GLN A 67 -32.54 10.72 -8.36
CA GLN A 67 -31.16 10.62 -7.86
C GLN A 67 -30.98 9.42 -6.93
N ARG A 68 -31.93 9.17 -6.01
CA ARG A 68 -31.89 7.98 -5.15
C ARG A 68 -31.98 6.68 -5.95
N HIS A 69 -32.80 6.66 -7.00
CA HIS A 69 -32.90 5.51 -7.88
C HIS A 69 -31.60 5.26 -8.65
N ARG A 70 -30.97 6.33 -9.16
CA ARG A 70 -29.68 6.28 -9.85
C ARG A 70 -28.56 5.76 -8.95
N ASN A 71 -28.46 6.29 -7.73
CA ASN A 71 -27.48 5.85 -6.74
C ASN A 71 -27.68 4.37 -6.37
N LYS A 72 -28.94 3.92 -6.21
CA LYS A 72 -29.24 2.51 -5.90
C LYS A 72 -28.82 1.56 -7.02
N LEU A 73 -29.08 1.93 -8.28
CA LEU A 73 -28.67 1.13 -9.44
C LEU A 73 -27.14 1.07 -9.58
N GLU A 74 -26.44 2.16 -9.24
CA GLU A 74 -24.99 2.22 -9.24
C GLU A 74 -24.39 1.34 -8.12
N GLU A 75 -24.96 1.40 -6.92
CA GLU A 75 -24.61 0.51 -5.80
C GLU A 75 -24.88 -0.97 -6.10
N GLU A 76 -26.00 -1.28 -6.78
CA GLU A 76 -26.32 -2.65 -7.22
C GLU A 76 -25.35 -3.17 -8.29
N LYS A 77 -24.78 -2.30 -9.14
CA LYS A 77 -23.71 -2.69 -10.09
C LYS A 77 -22.37 -2.94 -9.41
N LEU A 78 -22.10 -2.26 -8.30
CA LEU A 78 -20.87 -2.40 -7.50
C LEU A 78 -20.90 -3.62 -6.58
N ARG A 79 -22.10 -4.16 -6.28
CA ARG A 79 -22.22 -5.44 -5.58
C ARG A 79 -21.71 -6.57 -6.47
N GLY A 80 -20.72 -7.31 -5.99
CA GLY A 80 -20.26 -8.54 -6.64
C GLY A 80 -21.42 -9.53 -6.82
N SER A 81 -21.34 -10.36 -7.86
CA SER A 81 -22.31 -11.45 -8.07
C SER A 81 -22.39 -12.30 -6.80
N SER A 82 -23.60 -12.46 -6.26
CA SER A 82 -23.83 -13.38 -5.13
C SER A 82 -23.23 -14.75 -5.46
N PRO A 83 -22.49 -15.39 -4.54
CA PRO A 83 -22.00 -16.74 -4.76
C PRO A 83 -23.16 -17.65 -5.19
N PRO A 84 -22.96 -18.52 -6.19
CA PRO A 84 -24.01 -19.42 -6.64
C PRO A 84 -24.49 -20.29 -5.48
N PRO A 85 -25.80 -20.56 -5.38
CA PRO A 85 -26.35 -21.34 -4.28
C PRO A 85 -25.78 -22.76 -4.32
N ILE A 86 -25.10 -23.15 -3.26
CA ILE A 86 -24.60 -24.52 -3.12
C ILE A 86 -25.78 -25.44 -2.81
N ASN A 87 -26.04 -26.41 -3.70
CA ASN A 87 -27.08 -27.43 -3.56
C ASN A 87 -26.98 -28.15 -2.22
N ARG A 88 -28.10 -28.65 -1.69
CA ARG A 88 -28.09 -29.51 -0.50
C ARG A 88 -27.59 -30.90 -0.85
N TYR A 89 -27.14 -31.63 0.17
CA TYR A 89 -26.76 -33.02 -0.02
C TYR A 89 -27.92 -33.84 -0.59
N SER A 90 -27.63 -34.58 -1.65
CA SER A 90 -28.46 -35.68 -2.15
C SER A 90 -27.53 -36.72 -2.77
N ASP A 91 -27.98 -37.98 -2.86
CA ASP A 91 -27.13 -39.04 -3.41
C ASP A 91 -26.78 -38.79 -4.88
N HIS A 92 -27.63 -38.11 -5.64
CA HIS A 92 -27.34 -37.71 -7.01
C HIS A 92 -26.24 -36.65 -7.09
N GLU A 93 -26.38 -35.57 -6.31
CA GLU A 93 -25.38 -34.50 -6.24
C GLU A 93 -24.04 -35.02 -5.72
N ALA A 94 -24.07 -36.00 -4.80
CA ALA A 94 -22.89 -36.64 -4.24
C ALA A 94 -22.08 -37.41 -5.31
N VAL A 95 -22.74 -38.02 -6.30
CA VAL A 95 -22.06 -38.67 -7.43
C VAL A 95 -21.45 -37.63 -8.37
N LEU A 96 -22.19 -36.57 -8.70
CA LEU A 96 -21.66 -35.48 -9.54
C LEU A 96 -20.46 -34.79 -8.88
N LEU A 97 -20.53 -34.60 -7.57
CA LEU A 97 -19.44 -34.04 -6.78
C LEU A 97 -18.18 -34.90 -6.85
N LEU A 98 -18.32 -36.23 -6.80
CA LEU A 98 -17.18 -37.12 -6.90
C LEU A 98 -16.46 -37.00 -8.25
N GLU A 99 -17.21 -36.82 -9.35
CA GLU A 99 -16.63 -36.57 -10.67
C GLU A 99 -15.89 -35.23 -10.71
N LYS A 100 -16.46 -34.17 -10.11
CA LYS A 100 -15.77 -32.88 -9.97
C LYS A 100 -14.46 -33.00 -9.19
N LEU A 101 -14.44 -33.78 -8.11
CA LEU A 101 -13.24 -33.99 -7.28
C LEU A 101 -12.14 -34.81 -7.98
N LYS A 102 -12.43 -35.46 -9.11
CA LYS A 102 -11.43 -36.20 -9.90
C LYS A 102 -10.78 -35.36 -10.99
N CYS A 103 -11.34 -34.18 -11.31
CA CYS A 103 -10.90 -33.35 -12.42
C CYS A 103 -10.28 -32.04 -11.89
N ASP A 104 -9.01 -31.80 -12.21
CA ASP A 104 -8.24 -30.64 -11.74
C ASP A 104 -8.92 -29.29 -11.97
N GLU A 105 -9.54 -29.10 -13.14
CA GLU A 105 -10.21 -27.85 -13.50
C GLU A 105 -11.41 -27.54 -12.60
N THR A 106 -12.13 -28.57 -12.15
CA THR A 106 -13.35 -28.45 -11.33
C THR A 106 -13.12 -28.84 -9.87
N PHE A 107 -11.89 -29.21 -9.51
CA PHE A 107 -11.53 -29.72 -8.19
C PHE A 107 -11.84 -28.70 -7.10
N MET A 108 -11.46 -27.44 -7.30
CA MET A 108 -11.68 -26.37 -6.32
C MET A 108 -13.17 -26.08 -6.09
N GLU A 109 -13.99 -26.13 -7.15
CA GLU A 109 -15.45 -26.03 -6.99
C GLU A 109 -15.99 -27.22 -6.18
N GLY A 110 -15.51 -28.44 -6.46
CA GLY A 110 -15.88 -29.62 -5.72
C GLY A 110 -15.52 -29.52 -4.24
N VAL A 111 -14.30 -29.07 -3.92
CA VAL A 111 -13.86 -28.86 -2.53
C VAL A 111 -14.76 -27.86 -1.81
N GLN A 112 -15.15 -26.75 -2.45
CA GLN A 112 -16.07 -25.77 -1.87
C GLN A 112 -17.44 -26.38 -1.52
N VAL A 113 -17.97 -27.27 -2.37
CA VAL A 113 -19.22 -27.99 -2.09
C VAL A 113 -19.06 -28.94 -0.90
N VAL A 114 -17.95 -29.71 -0.84
CA VAL A 114 -17.66 -30.61 0.30
C VAL A 114 -17.58 -29.83 1.62
N VAL A 115 -16.85 -28.69 1.63
CA VAL A 115 -16.74 -27.81 2.80
C VAL A 115 -18.11 -27.33 3.23
N ALA A 116 -18.92 -26.78 2.31
CA ALA A 116 -20.24 -26.27 2.63
C ALA A 116 -21.19 -27.36 3.15
N TRP A 117 -21.12 -28.59 2.63
CA TRP A 117 -21.93 -29.70 3.14
C TRP A 117 -21.50 -30.14 4.55
N LEU A 118 -20.19 -30.15 4.83
CA LEU A 118 -19.67 -30.45 6.17
C LEU A 118 -20.06 -29.37 7.18
N GLU A 119 -19.90 -28.09 6.85
CA GLU A 119 -20.28 -26.95 7.70
C GLU A 119 -21.77 -26.92 8.01
N ARG A 120 -22.61 -27.28 7.02
CA ARG A 120 -24.07 -27.41 7.19
C ARG A 120 -24.50 -28.65 7.96
N SER A 121 -23.55 -29.47 8.46
CA SER A 121 -23.82 -30.70 9.19
C SER A 121 -24.64 -31.73 8.38
N GLU A 122 -24.51 -31.74 7.05
CA GLU A 122 -25.15 -32.72 6.16
C GLU A 122 -24.43 -34.10 6.23
N CYS A 123 -23.23 -34.14 6.82
CA CYS A 123 -22.55 -35.36 7.20
C CYS A 123 -23.19 -35.95 8.47
N THR A 124 -23.95 -37.03 8.28
CA THR A 124 -24.63 -37.75 9.35
C THR A 124 -24.05 -39.15 9.46
N ARG A 125 -24.41 -39.89 10.52
CA ARG A 125 -24.00 -41.29 10.68
C ARG A 125 -24.37 -42.18 9.48
N LYS A 126 -25.42 -41.84 8.73
CA LYS A 126 -25.86 -42.56 7.53
C LYS A 126 -25.01 -42.23 6.29
N THR A 127 -24.57 -40.97 6.16
CA THR A 127 -23.82 -40.47 5.00
C THR A 127 -22.30 -40.44 5.22
N ALA A 128 -21.84 -40.74 6.43
CA ALA A 128 -20.43 -40.66 6.85
C ALA A 128 -19.45 -41.39 5.91
N ASN A 129 -19.80 -42.58 5.41
CA ASN A 129 -18.94 -43.32 4.48
C ASN A 129 -18.73 -42.58 3.15
N GLN A 130 -19.76 -41.88 2.67
CA GLN A 130 -19.70 -41.13 1.41
C GLN A 130 -18.88 -39.85 1.56
N PHE A 131 -19.07 -39.13 2.67
CA PHE A 131 -18.24 -37.97 3.03
C PHE A 131 -16.78 -38.37 3.25
N TYR A 132 -16.53 -39.50 3.91
CA TYR A 132 -15.18 -40.05 4.03
C TYR A 132 -14.59 -40.36 2.65
N GLY A 133 -15.37 -40.91 1.73
CA GLY A 133 -14.97 -41.10 0.33
C GLY A 133 -14.53 -39.79 -0.35
N PHE A 134 -15.26 -38.69 -0.17
CA PHE A 134 -14.84 -37.38 -0.68
C PHE A 134 -13.50 -36.92 -0.09
N VAL A 135 -13.34 -37.06 1.22
CA VAL A 135 -12.08 -36.73 1.91
C VAL A 135 -10.93 -37.60 1.40
N GLN A 136 -11.18 -38.88 1.12
CA GLN A 136 -10.17 -39.77 0.52
C GLN A 136 -9.77 -39.32 -0.89
N THR A 137 -10.72 -38.90 -1.73
CA THR A 137 -10.42 -38.34 -3.06
C THR A 137 -9.62 -37.05 -2.96
N ILE A 138 -9.99 -36.14 -2.05
CA ILE A 138 -9.24 -34.90 -1.79
C ILE A 138 -7.82 -35.23 -1.31
N HIS A 139 -7.66 -36.19 -0.40
CA HIS A 139 -6.33 -36.61 0.06
C HIS A 139 -5.50 -37.29 -1.03
N ALA A 140 -6.13 -38.01 -1.96
CA ALA A 140 -5.44 -38.52 -3.15
C ALA A 140 -4.89 -37.39 -4.02
N HIS A 141 -5.65 -36.31 -4.18
CA HIS A 141 -5.18 -35.09 -4.85
C HIS A 141 -4.00 -34.43 -4.10
N VAL A 142 -4.01 -34.40 -2.76
CA VAL A 142 -2.85 -33.91 -1.97
C VAL A 142 -1.59 -34.73 -2.27
N ARG A 143 -1.68 -36.07 -2.29
CA ARG A 143 -0.52 -36.92 -2.64
C ARG A 143 0.01 -36.64 -4.04
N ARG A 144 -0.89 -36.41 -5.00
CA ARG A 144 -0.51 -36.03 -6.37
C ARG A 144 0.24 -34.71 -6.39
N LEU A 145 -0.25 -33.68 -5.70
CA LEU A 145 0.41 -32.38 -5.58
C LEU A 145 1.80 -32.48 -4.92
N ILE A 146 1.97 -33.33 -3.91
CA ILE A 146 3.28 -33.58 -3.29
C ILE A 146 4.25 -34.18 -4.32
N ASN A 147 3.80 -35.18 -5.10
CA ASN A 147 4.64 -35.80 -6.13
C ASN A 147 4.98 -34.83 -7.28
N GLU A 148 4.02 -33.99 -7.69
CA GLU A 148 4.26 -32.92 -8.66
C GLU A 148 5.29 -31.92 -8.15
N LYS A 149 5.18 -31.49 -6.89
CA LYS A 149 6.20 -30.65 -6.25
C LYS A 149 7.59 -31.30 -6.32
N THR A 150 7.71 -32.56 -5.90
CA THR A 150 8.99 -33.29 -5.97
C THR A 150 9.53 -33.33 -7.39
N THR A 151 8.67 -33.54 -8.39
CA THR A 151 9.06 -33.55 -9.80
C THR A 151 9.59 -32.18 -10.24
N TYR A 152 8.92 -31.08 -9.87
CA TYR A 152 9.39 -29.74 -10.17
C TYR A 152 10.69 -29.37 -9.45
N ASP A 153 10.87 -29.84 -8.21
CA ASP A 153 12.11 -29.65 -7.45
C ASP A 153 13.28 -30.38 -8.14
N GLU A 154 13.08 -31.61 -8.61
CA GLU A 154 14.07 -32.36 -9.39
C GLU A 154 14.38 -31.70 -10.75
N GLU A 155 13.36 -31.20 -11.45
CA GLU A 155 13.55 -30.47 -12.72
C GLU A 155 14.35 -29.18 -12.52
N LEU A 156 14.07 -28.44 -11.44
CA LEU A 156 14.79 -27.22 -11.08
C LEU A 156 16.27 -27.52 -10.81
N GLU A 157 16.58 -28.56 -10.03
CA GLU A 157 17.97 -28.91 -9.73
C GLU A 157 18.71 -29.40 -10.97
N ASN A 158 18.03 -30.13 -11.87
CA ASN A 158 18.59 -30.52 -13.16
C ASN A 158 18.93 -29.32 -14.05
N VAL A 159 18.08 -28.29 -14.08
CA VAL A 159 18.33 -27.04 -14.83
C VAL A 159 19.52 -26.29 -14.22
N LYS A 160 19.54 -26.13 -12.88
CA LYS A 160 20.66 -25.52 -12.14
C LYS A 160 21.98 -26.24 -12.42
N PHE A 161 21.99 -27.57 -12.37
CA PHE A 161 23.16 -28.39 -12.69
C PHE A 161 23.66 -28.16 -14.12
N ARG A 162 22.76 -28.20 -15.12
CA ARG A 162 23.12 -27.96 -16.53
C ARG A 162 23.67 -26.55 -16.75
N PHE A 163 23.12 -25.57 -16.04
CA PHE A 163 23.61 -24.19 -16.11
C PHE A 163 25.03 -24.06 -15.52
N ARG A 164 25.27 -24.62 -14.32
CA ARG A 164 26.62 -24.69 -13.71
C ARG A 164 27.63 -25.34 -14.64
N GLN A 165 27.26 -26.47 -15.26
CA GLN A 165 28.13 -27.17 -16.22
C GLN A 165 28.45 -26.31 -17.45
N ARG A 166 27.46 -25.57 -17.98
CA ARG A 166 27.68 -24.65 -19.12
C ARG A 166 28.62 -23.50 -18.73
N LEU A 167 28.43 -22.89 -17.57
CA LEU A 167 29.32 -21.83 -17.07
C LEU A 167 30.75 -22.35 -16.86
N GLU A 168 30.91 -23.52 -16.24
CA GLU A 168 32.23 -24.13 -16.03
C GLU A 168 32.96 -24.36 -17.37
N ASN A 169 32.23 -24.78 -18.41
CA ASN A 169 32.79 -24.94 -19.75
C ASN A 169 33.21 -23.59 -20.38
N ILE A 170 32.45 -22.52 -20.16
CA ILE A 170 32.81 -21.16 -20.61
C ILE A 170 34.09 -20.70 -19.91
N LEU A 171 34.20 -20.88 -18.58
CA LEU A 171 35.39 -20.53 -17.81
C LEU A 171 36.63 -21.30 -18.28
N LYS A 172 36.50 -22.61 -18.54
CA LYS A 172 37.57 -23.41 -19.14
C LYS A 172 38.03 -22.87 -20.49
N GLN A 173 37.12 -22.36 -21.33
CA GLN A 173 37.50 -21.71 -22.59
C GLN A 173 38.26 -20.41 -22.35
N PHE A 174 37.84 -19.58 -21.39
CA PHE A 174 38.59 -18.37 -21.01
C PHE A 174 39.99 -18.68 -20.52
N GLU A 175 40.19 -19.75 -19.74
CA GLU A 175 41.54 -20.19 -19.35
C GLU A 175 42.42 -20.52 -20.56
N GLN A 176 41.87 -21.17 -21.60
CA GLN A 176 42.60 -21.42 -22.84
C GLN A 176 43.00 -20.13 -23.54
N ILE A 177 42.07 -19.18 -23.61
CA ILE A 177 42.29 -17.87 -24.23
C ILE A 177 43.36 -17.09 -23.45
N ASP A 178 43.33 -17.13 -22.11
CA ASP A 178 44.36 -16.54 -21.26
C ASP A 178 45.74 -17.14 -21.56
N ARG A 179 45.83 -18.47 -21.74
CA ARG A 179 47.10 -19.12 -22.14
C ARG A 179 47.65 -18.59 -23.45
N VAL A 180 46.79 -18.32 -24.44
CA VAL A 180 47.18 -17.72 -25.72
C VAL A 180 47.72 -16.31 -25.50
N PHE A 181 47.02 -15.46 -24.75
CA PHE A 181 47.48 -14.09 -24.48
C PHE A 181 48.77 -14.04 -23.65
N MET A 182 48.92 -14.93 -22.67
CA MET A 182 50.18 -15.08 -21.94
C MET A 182 51.32 -15.47 -22.88
N ALA A 183 51.12 -16.43 -23.79
CA ALA A 183 52.13 -16.83 -24.76
C ALA A 183 52.46 -15.71 -25.76
N ALA A 184 51.45 -15.00 -26.27
CA ALA A 184 51.61 -13.90 -27.22
C ALA A 184 52.38 -12.71 -26.63
N THR A 185 52.27 -12.48 -25.32
CA THR A 185 52.96 -11.39 -24.61
C THR A 185 54.37 -11.78 -24.14
N GLN A 186 54.82 -13.03 -24.35
CA GLN A 186 56.22 -13.40 -24.10
C GLN A 186 57.14 -12.73 -25.12
N GLN A 187 58.28 -12.20 -24.64
CA GLN A 187 59.30 -11.50 -25.44
C GLN A 187 59.55 -12.14 -26.83
N LYS A 188 59.69 -13.47 -26.86
CA LYS A 188 59.97 -14.26 -28.07
C LYS A 188 58.90 -14.08 -29.17
N ALA A 189 57.62 -14.05 -28.81
CA ALA A 189 56.54 -13.80 -29.76
C ALA A 189 56.28 -12.29 -29.91
N TRP A 190 56.33 -11.56 -28.80
CA TRP A 190 56.02 -10.14 -28.70
C TRP A 190 56.86 -9.28 -29.64
N ASP A 191 58.15 -9.57 -29.75
CA ASP A 191 59.07 -8.78 -30.58
C ASP A 191 58.80 -8.89 -32.09
N HIS A 192 58.11 -9.95 -32.53
CA HIS A 192 57.68 -10.13 -33.91
C HIS A 192 56.41 -9.36 -34.26
N PHE A 193 55.60 -8.97 -33.27
CA PHE A 193 54.39 -8.19 -33.52
C PHE A 193 54.72 -6.71 -33.74
N SER A 194 53.99 -6.07 -34.65
CA SER A 194 54.04 -4.62 -34.84
C SER A 194 53.48 -3.86 -33.63
N LYS A 195 53.84 -2.58 -33.50
CA LYS A 195 53.33 -1.71 -32.42
C LYS A 195 51.79 -1.64 -32.38
N ALA A 196 51.13 -1.64 -33.54
CA ALA A 196 49.67 -1.64 -33.62
C ALA A 196 49.06 -2.97 -33.17
N GLN A 197 49.64 -4.10 -33.59
CA GLN A 197 49.21 -5.44 -33.16
C GLN A 197 49.37 -5.63 -31.65
N ARG A 198 50.50 -5.21 -31.07
CA ARG A 198 50.73 -5.24 -29.62
C ARG A 198 49.64 -4.50 -28.85
N LYS A 199 49.32 -3.27 -29.27
CA LYS A 199 48.24 -2.48 -28.68
C LYS A 199 46.89 -3.20 -28.74
N ASN A 200 46.56 -3.85 -29.87
CA ASN A 200 45.32 -4.62 -30.00
C ASN A 200 45.31 -5.85 -29.09
N ILE A 201 46.43 -6.58 -29.01
CA ILE A 201 46.57 -7.77 -28.13
C ILE A 201 46.37 -7.38 -26.67
N ASP A 202 46.95 -6.26 -26.21
CA ASP A 202 46.77 -5.78 -24.84
C ASP A 202 45.30 -5.41 -24.55
N VAL A 203 44.63 -4.75 -25.51
CA VAL A 203 43.20 -4.40 -25.38
C VAL A 203 42.34 -5.66 -25.32
N TRP A 204 42.53 -6.61 -26.22
CA TRP A 204 41.75 -7.85 -26.23
C TRP A 204 42.01 -8.72 -25.00
N ARG A 205 43.26 -8.78 -24.53
CA ARG A 205 43.61 -9.48 -23.29
C ARG A 205 42.86 -8.88 -22.11
N LYS A 206 42.87 -7.55 -21.98
CA LYS A 206 42.18 -6.86 -20.89
C LYS A 206 40.67 -7.12 -20.96
N GLN A 207 40.07 -7.00 -22.14
CA GLN A 207 38.65 -7.28 -22.35
C GLN A 207 38.27 -8.73 -21.99
N ALA A 208 39.12 -9.71 -22.35
CA ALA A 208 38.90 -11.11 -22.02
C ALA A 208 38.99 -11.36 -20.50
N GLN A 209 39.95 -10.71 -19.81
CA GLN A 209 40.08 -10.78 -18.35
C GLN A 209 38.88 -10.17 -17.64
N ASP A 210 38.47 -8.95 -18.02
CA ASP A 210 37.30 -8.28 -17.41
C ASP A 210 36.02 -9.13 -17.59
N THR A 211 35.85 -9.75 -18.76
CA THR A 211 34.71 -10.63 -19.04
C THR A 211 34.77 -11.92 -18.21
N LYS A 212 35.95 -12.53 -18.07
CA LYS A 212 36.16 -13.73 -17.26
C LYS A 212 35.86 -13.46 -15.78
N GLU A 213 36.37 -12.36 -15.22
CA GLU A 213 36.10 -11.97 -13.83
C GLU A 213 34.60 -11.77 -13.57
N GLN A 214 33.86 -11.21 -14.54
CA GLN A 214 32.42 -11.10 -14.43
C GLN A 214 31.73 -12.48 -14.40
N GLN A 215 32.11 -13.38 -15.31
CA GLN A 215 31.55 -14.74 -15.36
C GLN A 215 31.91 -15.57 -14.12
N GLU A 216 33.11 -15.40 -13.54
CA GLU A 216 33.52 -16.04 -12.29
C GLU A 216 32.70 -15.54 -11.10
N LYS A 217 32.43 -14.23 -11.02
CA LYS A 217 31.55 -13.66 -9.99
C LYS A 217 30.12 -14.20 -10.11
N GLU A 218 29.59 -14.29 -11.32
CA GLU A 218 28.27 -14.90 -11.57
C GLU A 218 28.26 -16.38 -11.16
N PHE A 219 29.32 -17.13 -11.45
CA PHE A 219 29.44 -18.53 -11.04
C PHE A 219 29.50 -18.71 -9.51
N LEU A 220 30.26 -17.86 -8.80
CA LEU A 220 30.37 -17.91 -7.34
C LEU A 220 29.09 -17.46 -6.63
N SER A 221 28.46 -16.37 -7.11
CA SER A 221 27.16 -15.91 -6.58
C SER A 221 26.10 -17.00 -6.70
N ASN A 222 26.02 -17.66 -7.86
CA ASN A 222 25.10 -18.78 -8.07
C ASN A 222 25.43 -20.00 -7.18
N ARG A 223 26.69 -20.19 -6.76
CA ARG A 223 27.05 -21.28 -5.84
C ARG A 223 26.63 -20.96 -4.41
N GLU A 224 26.89 -19.74 -3.96
CA GLU A 224 26.52 -19.27 -2.62
C GLU A 224 25.00 -19.23 -2.42
N GLU A 225 24.23 -18.78 -3.43
CA GLU A 225 22.77 -18.82 -3.41
C GLU A 225 22.22 -20.26 -3.26
N LEU A 226 22.88 -21.25 -3.87
CA LEU A 226 22.48 -22.66 -3.80
C LEU A 226 22.92 -23.37 -2.51
N GLU A 227 24.09 -23.04 -1.98
CA GLU A 227 24.57 -23.58 -0.69
C GLU A 227 23.71 -23.06 0.47
N MET A 228 23.20 -21.83 0.39
CA MET A 228 22.25 -21.28 1.36
C MET A 228 20.82 -21.80 1.22
N GLU A 229 20.45 -22.43 0.10
CA GLU A 229 19.13 -23.06 -0.11
C GLU A 229 19.04 -24.50 0.45
N MET A 230 20.17 -25.15 0.74
CA MET A 230 20.23 -26.55 1.20
C MET A 230 20.27 -26.72 2.74
N SER A 231 20.25 -25.63 3.50
CA SER A 231 20.31 -25.67 4.97
C SER A 231 18.92 -25.78 5.64
N ASP A 232 18.00 -26.58 5.08
CA ASP A 232 16.71 -26.92 5.74
C ASP A 232 16.42 -28.44 5.72
N SER A 233 17.44 -29.28 5.51
CA SER A 233 17.35 -30.73 5.69
C SER A 233 18.15 -31.17 6.92
N GLU A 234 17.57 -30.98 8.11
CA GLU A 234 17.97 -31.72 9.31
C GLU A 234 17.32 -33.10 9.29
N ASP A 235 17.89 -34.02 8.50
CA ASP A 235 17.67 -35.46 8.66
C ASP A 235 19.03 -36.16 8.64
N GLU A 236 19.71 -36.17 9.80
CA GLU A 236 20.68 -37.23 10.10
C GLU A 236 20.34 -37.93 11.44
N PRO A 237 20.28 -39.28 11.45
CA PRO A 237 19.91 -40.05 12.63
C PRO A 237 21.16 -40.39 13.45
N CYS A 238 21.14 -40.18 14.77
CA CYS A 238 22.15 -40.79 15.64
C CYS A 238 21.62 -41.30 16.99
N ILE A 239 21.47 -42.63 17.04
CA ILE A 239 21.94 -43.56 18.08
C ILE A 239 21.62 -43.23 19.56
N LYS A 240 20.74 -44.08 20.10
CA LYS A 240 20.47 -44.34 21.52
C LYS A 240 21.75 -44.40 22.38
N LYS A 241 21.81 -43.63 23.48
CA LYS A 241 21.93 -44.14 24.88
C LYS A 241 22.02 -43.04 25.96
N LYS A 242 21.23 -43.31 27.02
CA LYS A 242 21.31 -42.87 28.44
C LYS A 242 20.74 -41.50 28.86
N LYS A 243 19.45 -41.57 29.26
CA LYS A 243 18.79 -40.93 30.42
C LYS A 243 19.74 -40.15 31.35
N THR A 244 19.60 -38.82 31.40
CA THR A 244 19.04 -38.03 32.52
C THR A 244 18.84 -36.60 31.97
N ASP A 245 17.70 -35.94 32.29
CA ASP A 245 17.26 -34.60 31.85
C ASP A 245 16.83 -34.40 30.38
N GLU A 246 15.68 -34.99 29.99
CA GLU A 246 15.10 -34.85 28.63
C GLU A 246 13.92 -33.85 28.53
N THR A 247 13.37 -33.34 29.63
CA THR A 247 12.13 -32.52 29.59
C THR A 247 12.38 -31.02 29.38
N GLN A 248 13.49 -30.46 29.88
CA GLN A 248 13.83 -29.04 29.66
C GLN A 248 14.51 -28.76 28.30
N ALA A 249 15.21 -29.74 27.73
CA ALA A 249 15.86 -29.59 26.44
C ALA A 249 14.88 -29.68 25.25
N LEU A 250 13.74 -30.36 25.42
CA LEU A 250 12.70 -30.47 24.39
C LEU A 250 11.89 -29.17 24.24
N ASP A 251 11.56 -28.51 25.35
CA ASP A 251 10.83 -27.23 25.36
C ASP A 251 11.64 -26.10 24.73
N CYS A 252 12.94 -25.96 25.09
CA CYS A 252 13.82 -24.97 24.47
C CYS A 252 14.00 -25.17 22.96
N LYS A 253 13.98 -26.42 22.48
CA LYS A 253 14.10 -26.72 21.04
C LYS A 253 12.81 -26.37 20.30
N GLN A 254 11.64 -26.65 20.87
CA GLN A 254 10.35 -26.28 20.29
C GLN A 254 10.12 -24.76 20.26
N GLU A 255 10.54 -24.05 21.31
CA GLU A 255 10.50 -22.59 21.35
C GLU A 255 11.41 -21.99 20.27
N LEU A 256 12.65 -22.48 20.14
CA LEU A 256 13.58 -22.01 19.11
C LEU A 256 13.07 -22.30 17.68
N GLU A 257 12.48 -23.48 17.45
CA GLU A 257 11.85 -23.81 16.16
C GLU A 257 10.64 -22.91 15.85
N SER A 258 9.86 -22.53 16.86
CA SER A 258 8.76 -21.58 16.70
C SER A 258 9.24 -20.16 16.41
N GLU A 259 10.33 -19.74 17.05
CA GLU A 259 10.98 -18.44 16.83
C GLU A 259 11.52 -18.37 15.40
N ILE A 260 12.19 -19.42 14.93
CA ILE A 260 12.72 -19.51 13.56
C ILE A 260 11.58 -19.48 12.53
N ARG A 261 10.46 -20.16 12.77
CA ARG A 261 9.28 -20.11 11.89
C ARG A 261 8.68 -18.70 11.83
N ASN A 262 8.51 -18.04 12.96
CA ASN A 262 8.01 -16.67 13.03
C ASN A 262 8.95 -15.69 12.30
N LEU A 263 10.27 -15.83 12.49
CA LEU A 263 11.27 -15.00 11.80
C LEU A 263 11.32 -15.25 10.29
N LYS A 264 11.09 -16.50 9.84
CA LYS A 264 10.94 -16.85 8.41
C LYS A 264 9.68 -16.21 7.83
N GLU A 265 8.55 -16.26 8.53
CA GLU A 265 7.29 -15.61 8.10
C GLU A 265 7.40 -14.08 8.07
N GLU A 266 8.06 -13.48 9.06
CA GLU A 266 8.32 -12.04 9.09
C GLU A 266 9.24 -11.63 7.93
N ASN A 267 10.30 -12.39 7.65
CA ASN A 267 11.16 -12.15 6.48
C ASN A 267 10.39 -12.26 5.16
N ASN A 268 9.50 -13.24 5.03
CA ASN A 268 8.68 -13.39 3.82
C ASN A 268 7.71 -12.21 3.66
N CYS A 269 7.08 -11.76 4.76
CA CYS A 269 6.24 -10.56 4.77
C CYS A 269 7.04 -9.29 4.40
N LEU A 270 8.27 -9.15 4.91
CA LEU A 270 9.16 -8.04 4.58
C LEU A 270 9.59 -8.09 3.10
N LYS A 271 9.93 -9.25 2.55
CA LYS A 271 10.24 -9.43 1.12
C LYS A 271 9.06 -9.01 0.23
N CYS A 272 7.84 -9.45 0.56
CA CYS A 272 6.63 -9.05 -0.16
C CYS A 272 6.40 -7.53 -0.10
N ARG A 273 6.61 -6.90 1.06
CA ARG A 273 6.52 -5.44 1.21
C ARG A 273 7.59 -4.69 0.41
N VAL A 274 8.82 -5.19 0.40
CA VAL A 274 9.91 -4.59 -0.37
C VAL A 274 9.62 -4.68 -1.87
N GLU A 275 9.08 -5.79 -2.36
CA GLU A 275 8.71 -5.90 -3.78
C GLU A 275 7.50 -5.05 -4.15
N ALA A 276 6.52 -4.89 -3.25
CA ALA A 276 5.44 -3.92 -3.45
C ALA A 276 6.00 -2.48 -3.57
N CYS A 277 6.89 -2.08 -2.66
CA CYS A 277 7.56 -0.77 -2.71
C CYS A 277 8.42 -0.60 -3.97
N LYS A 278 9.14 -1.65 -4.42
CA LYS A 278 9.93 -1.60 -5.66
C LYS A 278 9.05 -1.44 -6.89
N ASN A 279 7.91 -2.15 -6.95
CA ASN A 279 6.93 -2.02 -8.03
C ASN A 279 6.30 -0.63 -8.03
N GLU A 280 5.95 -0.08 -6.87
CA GLU A 280 5.42 1.27 -6.74
C GLU A 280 6.45 2.33 -7.15
N VAL A 281 7.71 2.19 -6.74
CA VAL A 281 8.81 3.06 -7.20
C VAL A 281 9.04 2.92 -8.71
N TYR A 282 8.90 1.73 -9.28
CA TYR A 282 9.01 1.51 -10.71
C TYR A 282 7.89 2.22 -11.49
N LEU A 283 6.65 2.16 -10.99
CA LEU A 283 5.50 2.89 -11.54
C LEU A 283 5.68 4.40 -11.41
N LEU A 284 6.07 4.89 -10.23
CA LEU A 284 6.36 6.31 -10.00
C LEU A 284 7.50 6.82 -10.88
N ARG A 285 8.52 5.98 -11.16
CA ARG A 285 9.59 6.32 -12.12
C ARG A 285 9.10 6.34 -13.57
N GLN A 286 8.17 5.47 -13.96
CA GLN A 286 7.53 5.55 -15.27
C GLN A 286 6.64 6.80 -15.40
N GLU A 287 5.88 7.13 -14.35
CA GLU A 287 5.05 8.34 -14.30
C GLU A 287 5.89 9.61 -14.31
N ALA A 288 7.00 9.64 -13.56
CA ALA A 288 7.97 10.72 -13.60
C ALA A 288 8.60 10.86 -14.99
N LYS A 289 8.93 9.76 -15.69
CA LYS A 289 9.44 9.82 -17.08
C LYS A 289 8.38 10.32 -18.07
N LYS A 290 7.08 10.07 -17.84
CA LYS A 290 5.99 10.64 -18.64
C LYS A 290 5.78 12.13 -18.34
N GLN A 291 5.96 12.56 -17.09
CA GLN A 291 5.84 13.96 -16.67
C GLN A 291 7.08 14.81 -17.02
N ASN A 292 8.26 14.22 -17.19
CA ASN A 292 9.50 14.94 -17.52
C ASN A 292 9.69 15.25 -19.02
N SER A 293 8.60 15.24 -19.81
CA SER A 293 8.60 15.82 -21.16
C SER A 293 8.33 17.34 -21.18
N GLY A 294 8.32 18.00 -20.01
CA GLY A 294 8.12 19.45 -19.92
C GLY A 294 8.85 20.14 -18.76
N LYS A 295 10.01 20.74 -19.07
CA LYS A 295 10.67 21.91 -18.43
C LYS A 295 11.42 21.65 -17.08
N LYS A 296 12.77 21.52 -17.09
CA LYS A 296 13.85 22.55 -16.96
C LYS A 296 14.12 22.94 -15.49
N ILE A 297 14.97 22.23 -14.74
CA ILE A 297 16.45 22.40 -14.53
C ILE A 297 16.93 23.86 -14.52
N GLU A 298 17.17 24.41 -13.32
CA GLU A 298 18.33 25.24 -12.90
C GLU A 298 18.02 25.93 -11.56
N GLN A 299 19.05 26.13 -10.72
CA GLN A 299 19.05 26.87 -9.43
C GLN A 299 18.61 25.98 -8.24
N LEU A 300 19.36 25.76 -7.15
CA LEU A 300 20.33 26.58 -6.43
C LEU A 300 21.33 25.69 -5.69
N GLU A 301 22.62 25.87 -5.96
CA GLU A 301 23.70 25.52 -5.04
C GLU A 301 23.87 26.64 -4.00
N HIS A 302 24.32 26.29 -2.79
CA HIS A 302 24.74 27.16 -1.66
C HIS A 302 23.61 27.76 -0.79
N PRO A 303 23.59 27.50 0.55
CA PRO A 303 24.71 27.77 1.48
C PRO A 303 24.92 26.74 2.61
N LEU A 304 26.10 26.10 2.61
CA LEU A 304 26.55 25.08 3.59
C LEU A 304 27.50 25.64 4.69
N GLN A 305 27.42 26.94 5.00
CA GLN A 305 28.40 27.59 5.90
C GLN A 305 27.83 28.12 7.24
N GLY A 306 26.54 27.92 7.52
CA GLY A 306 25.90 28.43 8.75
C GLY A 306 25.91 27.48 9.96
N MET A 307 26.04 26.16 9.75
CA MET A 307 25.71 25.17 10.78
C MET A 307 26.83 24.82 11.78
N GLN A 308 27.98 25.49 11.75
CA GLN A 308 29.11 25.13 12.61
C GLN A 308 29.19 25.90 13.95
N LYS A 309 28.17 26.68 14.33
CA LYS A 309 28.26 27.58 15.50
C LYS A 309 27.23 27.41 16.61
N GLU A 310 26.36 26.40 16.54
CA GLU A 310 25.24 26.26 17.50
C GLU A 310 25.39 25.11 18.52
N PHE A 311 26.58 24.49 18.63
CA PHE A 311 26.78 23.28 19.42
C PHE A 311 27.26 23.48 20.87
N LEU A 312 27.11 24.67 21.48
CA LEU A 312 27.67 24.92 22.82
C LEU A 312 26.70 25.34 23.92
N ASP A 313 25.46 25.71 23.63
CA ASP A 313 24.57 26.23 24.69
C ASP A 313 23.19 25.56 24.68
N ALA A 314 23.08 24.37 25.28
CA ALA A 314 21.82 23.89 25.89
C ALA A 314 22.04 22.58 26.67
N LYS A 315 22.82 22.67 27.75
CA LYS A 315 22.72 21.75 28.90
C LYS A 315 22.19 22.59 30.06
N ASP A 316 20.89 22.69 30.23
CA ASP A 316 20.34 22.67 31.59
C ASP A 316 18.83 22.46 31.62
N ASP A 317 18.47 21.72 32.65
CA ASP A 317 17.23 21.71 33.40
C ASP A 317 15.98 20.96 32.93
N GLY A 318 15.42 20.23 33.89
CA GLY A 318 14.20 19.44 33.80
C GLY A 318 13.39 19.51 35.10
N ARG A 319 12.27 18.76 35.12
CA ARG A 319 11.25 18.60 36.19
C ARG A 319 10.20 19.74 36.22
N LYS A 320 8.91 19.55 36.54
CA LYS A 320 8.13 18.41 37.08
C LYS A 320 6.61 18.67 36.88
N CYS A 321 5.81 17.60 37.00
CA CYS A 321 4.33 17.51 36.95
C CYS A 321 3.55 17.89 38.24
N TYR A 322 2.20 17.83 38.11
CA TYR A 322 1.06 17.71 39.08
C TYR A 322 0.38 19.04 39.47
N LEU A 323 -0.95 19.25 39.56
CA LEU A 323 -2.22 18.46 39.57
C LEU A 323 -3.40 19.40 39.19
N ASP A 324 -4.49 18.92 38.57
CA ASP A 324 -5.83 18.83 39.22
C ASP A 324 -6.97 18.37 38.28
N GLU A 325 -7.80 17.46 38.79
CA GLU A 325 -9.08 17.01 38.25
C GLU A 325 -10.26 17.77 38.89
N LYS A 326 -11.24 18.19 38.07
CA LYS A 326 -12.71 18.00 38.24
C LYS A 326 -13.48 18.97 37.34
N ASN A 327 -14.22 18.44 36.36
CA ASN A 327 -15.68 18.62 36.27
C ASN A 327 -16.28 17.92 35.04
N VAL A 328 -17.47 17.38 35.29
CA VAL A 328 -18.28 16.55 34.40
C VAL A 328 -19.37 17.42 33.75
N VAL A 329 -19.57 17.19 32.45
CA VAL A 329 -20.79 17.41 31.63
C VAL A 329 -21.01 18.77 30.93
N SER A 330 -21.20 18.62 29.61
CA SER A 330 -21.92 19.44 28.63
C SER A 330 -21.20 20.56 27.88
N SER A 331 -20.94 20.24 26.61
CA SER A 331 -21.22 21.09 25.45
C SER A 331 -20.44 22.40 25.34
N SER A 332 -19.35 22.35 24.58
CA SER A 332 -18.94 23.45 23.71
C SER A 332 -18.15 22.87 22.55
N GLN A 333 -18.65 23.10 21.33
CA GLN A 333 -17.86 23.07 20.12
C GLN A 333 -16.72 24.08 20.32
N ASN A 334 -15.56 23.62 20.79
CA ASN A 334 -14.32 24.28 20.47
C ASN A 334 -14.03 23.84 19.04
N GLU A 335 -14.39 24.69 18.08
CA GLU A 335 -13.76 24.65 16.76
C GLU A 335 -12.25 24.69 17.03
N ILE A 336 -11.61 23.52 16.94
CA ILE A 336 -10.17 23.44 16.81
C ILE A 336 -9.93 24.02 15.43
N GLY A 337 -9.70 25.34 15.37
CA GLY A 337 -9.20 25.99 14.16
C GLY A 337 -7.90 25.30 13.79
N LEU A 338 -8.01 24.31 12.91
CA LEU A 338 -6.89 23.57 12.35
C LEU A 338 -6.49 24.32 11.11
N ASN A 339 -5.29 24.88 11.12
CA ASN A 339 -4.73 25.46 9.92
C ASN A 339 -4.50 24.36 8.89
N GLU A 340 -4.56 24.69 7.58
CA GLU A 340 -4.37 23.70 6.50
C GLU A 340 -3.03 22.95 6.63
N THR A 341 -2.00 23.62 7.13
CA THR A 341 -0.70 23.04 7.46
C THR A 341 -0.76 22.07 8.63
N GLU A 342 -1.49 22.38 9.71
CA GLU A 342 -1.68 21.48 10.86
C GLU A 342 -2.45 20.22 10.44
N ALA A 343 -3.49 20.36 9.62
CA ALA A 343 -4.26 19.23 9.11
C ALA A 343 -3.39 18.29 8.24
N LYS A 344 -2.55 18.85 7.37
CA LYS A 344 -1.58 18.07 6.58
C LYS A 344 -0.57 17.38 7.49
N LEU A 345 -0.01 18.08 8.48
CA LEU A 345 0.92 17.50 9.45
C LEU A 345 0.29 16.34 10.20
N LEU A 346 -0.92 16.49 10.73
CA LEU A 346 -1.64 15.40 11.41
C LEU A 346 -1.80 14.18 10.51
N CYS A 347 -2.16 14.37 9.24
CA CYS A 347 -2.29 13.27 8.28
C CYS A 347 -0.95 12.54 8.03
N TYR A 348 0.14 13.27 7.82
CA TYR A 348 1.46 12.68 7.58
C TYR A 348 2.04 12.02 8.83
N ILE A 349 1.84 12.61 10.01
CA ILE A 349 2.26 12.03 11.28
C ILE A 349 1.47 10.76 11.58
N SER A 350 0.14 10.77 11.38
CA SER A 350 -0.70 9.59 11.60
C SER A 350 -0.29 8.44 10.68
N THR A 351 -0.05 8.71 9.40
CA THR A 351 0.41 7.67 8.46
C THR A 351 1.82 7.17 8.80
N PHE A 352 2.74 8.06 9.17
CA PHE A 352 4.08 7.69 9.62
C PHE A 352 4.05 6.83 10.89
N LEU A 353 3.36 7.28 11.94
CA LEU A 353 3.32 6.56 13.22
C LEU A 353 2.50 5.26 13.14
N HIS A 354 1.56 5.14 12.19
CA HIS A 354 0.84 3.90 11.95
C HIS A 354 1.76 2.75 11.50
N VAL A 355 2.82 3.06 10.74
CA VAL A 355 3.81 2.06 10.30
C VAL A 355 4.93 1.83 11.32
N HIS A 356 4.90 2.52 12.47
CA HIS A 356 5.89 2.42 13.55
C HIS A 356 5.26 1.89 14.85
N PRO A 357 5.12 0.55 15.02
CA PRO A 357 4.43 -0.05 16.16
C PRO A 357 5.07 0.25 17.53
N PHE A 358 6.39 0.50 17.54
CA PHE A 358 7.15 0.86 18.76
C PHE A 358 7.29 2.37 18.97
N GLY A 359 6.60 3.18 18.14
CA GLY A 359 6.72 4.62 18.14
C GLY A 359 8.05 5.14 17.58
N ALA A 360 8.11 6.46 17.40
CA ALA A 360 9.27 7.16 16.86
C ALA A 360 9.63 8.35 17.74
N SER A 361 10.91 8.71 17.81
CA SER A 361 11.32 9.94 18.49
C SER A 361 10.89 11.17 17.70
N LEU A 362 10.78 12.31 18.41
CA LEU A 362 10.35 13.57 17.81
C LEU A 362 11.25 13.98 16.64
N ASP A 363 12.56 13.79 16.78
CA ASP A 363 13.54 14.09 15.74
C ASP A 363 13.37 13.21 14.50
N TYR A 364 12.99 11.94 14.70
CA TYR A 364 12.75 11.04 13.58
C TYR A 364 11.48 11.40 12.80
N ILE A 365 10.40 11.74 13.51
CA ILE A 365 9.16 12.25 12.91
C ILE A 365 9.44 13.54 12.14
N TRP A 366 10.18 14.47 12.76
CA TRP A 366 10.55 15.74 12.13
C TRP A 366 11.38 15.54 10.86
N SER A 367 12.38 14.64 10.90
CA SER A 367 13.19 14.28 9.72
C SER A 367 12.36 13.68 8.58
N TYR A 368 11.34 12.87 8.90
CA TYR A 368 10.42 12.34 7.90
C TYR A 368 9.60 13.46 7.24
N LEU A 369 9.05 14.36 8.06
CA LEU A 369 8.18 15.45 7.60
C LEU A 369 8.92 16.53 6.80
N GLN A 370 10.23 16.70 7.02
CA GLN A 370 11.07 17.64 6.28
C GLN A 370 11.09 17.35 4.77
N LYS A 371 10.78 16.12 4.34
CA LYS A 371 10.72 15.71 2.93
C LYS A 371 9.52 16.26 2.17
N PHE A 372 8.52 16.81 2.86
CA PHE A 372 7.26 17.29 2.28
C PHE A 372 7.18 18.82 2.15
N ASP A 373 8.30 19.52 2.32
CA ASP A 373 8.43 20.98 2.17
C ASP A 373 7.46 21.78 3.06
N LEU A 374 7.12 21.20 4.22
CA LEU A 374 6.30 21.84 5.23
C LEU A 374 7.20 22.72 6.10
N ALA A 375 6.97 24.03 6.09
CA ALA A 375 7.70 24.96 6.95
C ALA A 375 7.11 24.94 8.39
N PHE A 376 7.73 24.18 9.29
CA PHE A 376 7.34 24.14 10.72
C PHE A 376 8.55 23.82 11.62
N ARG A 377 8.51 24.27 12.88
CA ARG A 377 9.58 24.02 13.87
C ARG A 377 9.33 22.72 14.64
N THR A 378 10.40 22.08 15.10
CA THR A 378 10.33 20.87 15.96
C THR A 378 9.51 21.11 17.23
N SER A 379 9.57 22.32 17.79
CA SER A 379 8.76 22.73 18.95
C SER A 379 7.26 22.86 18.66
N GLU A 380 6.89 23.17 17.41
CA GLU A 380 5.49 23.25 16.98
C GLU A 380 4.93 21.86 16.74
N LEU A 381 5.76 20.94 16.23
CA LEU A 381 5.42 19.53 16.10
C LEU A 381 5.12 18.90 17.47
N GLU A 382 5.95 19.13 18.48
CA GLU A 382 5.72 18.58 19.82
C GLU A 382 4.40 19.10 20.43
N LYS A 383 4.16 20.42 20.35
CA LYS A 383 2.89 21.02 20.80
C LYS A 383 1.69 20.47 20.05
N LEU A 384 1.83 20.21 18.74
CA LEU A 384 0.77 19.63 17.93
C LEU A 384 0.45 18.19 18.38
N LEU A 385 1.46 17.37 18.67
CA LEU A 385 1.27 16.01 19.17
C LEU A 385 0.63 16.01 20.58
N GLU A 386 1.06 16.91 21.46
CA GLU A 386 0.49 17.08 22.81
C GLU A 386 -0.97 17.57 22.79
N ARG A 387 -1.38 18.31 21.75
CA ARG A 387 -2.76 18.80 21.57
C ARG A 387 -3.76 17.67 21.27
N PHE A 388 -3.29 16.51 20.79
CA PHE A 388 -4.14 15.38 20.41
C PHE A 388 -3.78 14.08 21.16
N PRO A 389 -3.99 14.01 22.49
CA PRO A 389 -3.61 12.85 23.32
C PRO A 389 -4.40 11.57 22.98
N ASN A 390 -5.59 11.71 22.38
CA ASN A 390 -6.41 10.58 21.93
C ASN A 390 -5.92 10.00 20.59
N ILE A 391 -5.02 10.69 19.89
CA ILE A 391 -4.47 10.28 18.60
C ILE A 391 -3.00 9.86 18.75
N PHE A 392 -2.23 10.61 19.55
CA PHE A 392 -0.81 10.39 19.77
C PHE A 392 -0.49 10.28 21.27
N ASN A 393 0.30 9.29 21.63
CA ASN A 393 0.74 9.07 23.01
C ASN A 393 2.27 9.11 23.09
N SER A 394 2.82 9.85 24.05
CA SER A 394 4.27 9.86 24.32
C SER A 394 4.62 8.87 25.43
N GLN A 395 5.54 7.94 25.16
CA GLN A 395 6.07 6.99 26.13
C GLN A 395 7.59 7.13 26.24
N MET A 396 8.11 7.03 27.45
CA MET A 396 9.56 6.97 27.69
C MET A 396 10.02 5.52 27.53
N HIS A 397 10.98 5.28 26.64
CA HIS A 397 11.51 3.95 26.35
C HIS A 397 13.01 3.89 26.62
N GLY A 398 13.48 2.86 27.34
CA GLY A 398 14.91 2.63 27.63
C GLY A 398 15.25 2.49 29.13
N ILE A 399 16.50 2.13 29.42
CA ILE A 399 17.05 1.97 30.78
C ILE A 399 18.32 2.82 30.91
N GLY A 400 18.41 3.64 31.97
CA GLY A 400 19.62 4.41 32.29
C GLY A 400 19.88 5.58 31.33
N ALA A 401 21.06 5.59 30.69
CA ALA A 401 21.49 6.69 29.81
C ALA A 401 20.82 6.70 28.42
N ASN A 402 20.06 5.66 28.06
CA ASN A 402 19.38 5.52 26.76
C ASN A 402 17.85 5.69 26.86
N ILE A 403 17.35 6.48 27.82
CA ILE A 403 15.92 6.80 27.91
C ILE A 403 15.56 7.82 26.83
N GLU A 404 14.67 7.44 25.92
CA GLU A 404 14.22 8.27 24.79
C GLU A 404 12.69 8.45 24.82
N LYS A 405 12.21 9.68 24.62
CA LYS A 405 10.76 9.98 24.47
C LYS A 405 10.32 9.59 23.06
N ARG A 406 9.38 8.65 22.95
CA ARG A 406 8.82 8.17 21.67
C ARG A 406 7.33 8.42 21.59
N TRP A 407 6.86 8.81 20.41
CA TRP A 407 5.46 9.05 20.10
C TRP A 407 4.87 7.87 19.34
N ARG A 408 3.67 7.43 19.74
CA ARG A 408 2.91 6.33 19.13
C ARG A 408 1.54 6.82 18.67
N TYR A 409 1.06 6.30 17.55
CA TYR A 409 -0.32 6.46 17.12
C TYR A 409 -1.26 5.50 17.88
N VAL A 410 -2.26 6.04 18.58
CA VAL A 410 -3.16 5.28 19.47
C VAL A 410 -4.64 5.43 19.11
N ALA A 411 -4.99 6.19 18.07
CA ALA A 411 -6.38 6.46 17.71
C ALA A 411 -7.21 5.20 17.35
N LEU A 412 -6.55 4.10 17.00
CA LEU A 412 -7.18 2.83 16.62
C LEU A 412 -7.05 1.73 17.70
N ASP A 413 -6.32 1.99 18.78
CA ASP A 413 -6.14 1.03 19.87
C ASP A 413 -7.40 1.01 20.75
N ARG A 414 -8.24 -0.01 20.60
CA ARG A 414 -9.46 -0.22 21.41
C ARG A 414 -9.22 -0.59 22.88
N ASN A 415 -7.98 -0.50 23.37
CA ASN A 415 -7.55 -1.04 24.66
C ASN A 415 -7.12 0.01 25.71
N LEU A 416 -7.55 1.27 25.60
CA LEU A 416 -7.22 2.30 26.60
C LEU A 416 -8.37 2.65 27.57
N ASN A 417 -9.32 1.74 27.78
CA ASN A 417 -10.29 1.82 28.88
C ASN A 417 -10.58 0.43 29.46
N THR A 418 -9.66 -0.09 30.26
CA THR A 418 -9.91 -1.05 31.35
C THR A 418 -8.91 -0.82 32.46
#